data_AF-A0A9L0R6K5-F1
#
_entry.id   AF-A0A9L0R6K5-F1
#
_cell.length_a   1.000
_cell.length_b   1.000
_cell.length_c   1.000
_cell.angle_alpha   90.00
_cell.angle_beta   90.00
_cell.angle_gamma   90.00
#
_symmetry.space_group_name_H-M   'P 1'
#
loop_
_entity.id
_entity.type
_entity.pdbx_description
1 polymer ?
#
loop_
_entity_poly.entity_id
_entity_poly.type
_entity_poly.pdbx_seq_one_letter_code
_entity_poly.pdbx_strand_id
1 'polypeptide(L)'
;MGDPERPEAARPEQDERLSSDTNENEAKSNEEPLLRKSSRRFVIFPIQYPDIWKMYKQAQASFWTAEEVDLSKDLPHWNKLTSDEKYFISHVLAFFAASDGIVNENLGIFI
;
A
#
# COMPACT_ATOMS: atom_id res chain seq x y z
N MET A 1 -17.92 17.02 -62.42
CA MET A 1 -19.02 17.15 -61.45
C MET A 1 -18.65 16.23 -60.32
N GLY A 2 -18.12 16.79 -59.24
CA GLY A 2 -17.31 16.08 -58.26
C GLY A 2 -18.13 15.08 -57.44
N ASP A 3 -17.53 13.92 -57.17
CA ASP A 3 -17.97 13.05 -56.09
C ASP A 3 -17.88 13.81 -54.76
N PRO A 4 -18.92 13.77 -53.91
CA PRO A 4 -18.83 14.35 -52.58
C PRO A 4 -17.94 13.47 -51.71
N GLU A 5 -16.73 13.94 -51.45
CA GLU A 5 -15.85 13.34 -50.44
C GLU A 5 -16.58 13.22 -49.10
N ARG A 6 -16.54 12.01 -48.57
CA ARG A 6 -17.07 11.56 -47.28
C ARG A 6 -16.64 12.53 -46.16
N PRO A 7 -17.52 12.88 -45.20
CA PRO A 7 -17.11 13.68 -44.06
C PRO A 7 -16.03 12.92 -43.28
N GLU A 8 -14.87 13.55 -43.13
CA GLU A 8 -13.78 13.08 -42.31
C GLU A 8 -14.31 12.85 -40.89
N ALA A 9 -14.32 11.59 -40.45
CA ALA A 9 -14.71 11.24 -39.10
C ALA A 9 -13.76 11.95 -38.14
N ALA A 10 -14.27 12.96 -37.43
CA ALA A 10 -13.58 13.60 -36.32
C ALA A 10 -13.09 12.50 -35.36
N ARG A 11 -11.77 12.34 -35.29
CA ARG A 11 -11.12 11.48 -34.29
C ARG A 11 -11.34 12.11 -32.91
N PRO A 12 -11.59 11.30 -31.87
CA PRO A 12 -12.21 11.75 -30.63
C PRO A 12 -11.28 12.66 -29.82
N GLU A 13 -11.88 13.72 -29.27
CA GLU A 13 -11.36 14.68 -28.29
C GLU A 13 -10.98 14.01 -26.95
N GLN A 14 -9.95 13.16 -26.93
CA GLN A 14 -9.56 12.41 -25.73
C GLN A 14 -8.24 12.86 -25.07
N ASP A 15 -7.50 13.82 -25.64
CA ASP A 15 -6.22 14.29 -25.06
C ASP A 15 -6.36 15.49 -24.09
N GLU A 16 -7.47 16.23 -24.05
CA GLU A 16 -7.59 17.41 -23.17
C GLU A 16 -7.97 17.07 -21.72
N ARG A 17 -8.70 15.97 -21.48
CA ARG A 17 -9.18 15.59 -20.14
C ARG A 17 -8.08 15.15 -19.17
N LEU A 18 -6.91 14.77 -19.68
CA LEU A 18 -5.78 14.33 -18.84
C LEU A 18 -5.03 15.53 -18.20
N SER A 19 -5.18 16.72 -18.78
CA SER A 19 -4.45 17.94 -18.39
C SER A 19 -5.12 18.74 -17.26
N SER A 20 -6.45 18.70 -17.15
CA SER A 20 -7.20 19.40 -16.10
C SER A 20 -7.07 18.70 -14.75
N ASP A 21 -7.18 17.37 -14.76
CA ASP A 21 -7.24 16.55 -13.54
C ASP A 21 -5.91 16.56 -12.79
N THR A 22 -4.80 16.68 -13.52
CA THR A 22 -3.45 16.75 -12.93
C THR A 22 -3.25 18.06 -12.16
N ASN A 23 -3.71 19.18 -12.71
CA ASN A 23 -3.57 20.50 -12.08
C ASN A 23 -4.45 20.66 -10.82
N GLU A 24 -5.65 20.11 -10.82
CA GLU A 24 -6.53 20.13 -9.63
C GLU A 24 -6.01 19.24 -8.50
N ASN A 25 -5.46 18.06 -8.83
CA ASN A 25 -4.92 17.14 -7.83
C ASN A 25 -3.62 17.67 -7.21
N GLU A 26 -2.76 18.34 -7.98
CA GLU A 26 -1.58 19.02 -7.44
C GLU A 26 -1.96 20.18 -6.52
N ALA A 27 -2.98 20.96 -6.85
CA ALA A 27 -3.47 22.04 -5.98
C ALA A 27 -3.97 21.50 -4.63
N LYS A 28 -4.79 20.43 -4.63
CA LYS A 28 -5.30 19.77 -3.42
C LYS A 28 -4.19 19.17 -2.56
N SER A 29 -3.18 18.55 -3.17
CA SER A 29 -2.04 17.96 -2.44
C SER A 29 -1.21 19.00 -1.65
N ASN A 30 -1.21 20.26 -2.09
CA ASN A 30 -0.46 21.34 -1.44
C ASN A 30 -1.22 21.98 -0.26
N GLU A 31 -2.55 21.81 -0.20
CA GLU A 31 -3.38 22.21 0.93
C GLU A 31 -3.27 21.23 2.09
N GLU A 32 -3.13 19.93 1.79
CA GLU A 32 -2.99 18.88 2.80
C GLU A 32 -1.57 18.83 3.40
N PRO A 33 -1.39 19.10 4.71
CA PRO A 33 -0.07 19.21 5.32
C PRO A 33 0.79 17.93 5.24
N LEU A 34 0.16 16.76 5.09
CA LEU A 34 0.84 15.46 4.97
C LEU A 34 1.32 15.17 3.54
N LEU A 35 0.63 15.70 2.53
CA LEU A 35 0.92 15.46 1.12
C LEU A 35 1.80 16.55 0.51
N ARG A 36 1.89 17.71 1.17
CA ARG A 36 2.73 18.82 0.74
C ARG A 36 4.21 18.45 0.76
N LYS A 37 4.86 18.54 -0.41
CA LYS A 37 6.31 18.33 -0.58
C LYS A 37 7.09 19.28 0.33
N SER A 38 7.89 18.74 1.25
CA SER A 38 8.70 19.51 2.20
C SER A 38 10.19 19.46 1.83
N SER A 39 10.68 20.44 1.06
CA SER A 39 12.10 20.53 0.67
C SER A 39 13.08 20.96 1.79
N ARG A 40 12.60 21.21 3.02
CA ARG A 40 13.38 21.90 4.07
C ARG A 40 13.63 21.10 5.35
N ARG A 41 13.22 19.83 5.42
CA ARG A 41 13.43 19.01 6.62
C ARG A 41 14.22 17.74 6.30
N PHE A 42 15.53 17.81 6.51
CA PHE A 42 16.44 16.67 6.43
C PHE A 42 16.72 16.04 7.80
N VAL A 43 16.32 16.69 8.89
CA VAL A 43 16.48 16.22 10.27
C VAL A 43 15.12 16.05 10.93
N ILE A 44 14.98 14.99 11.73
CA ILE A 44 13.70 14.66 12.37
C ILE A 44 13.31 15.64 13.48
N PHE A 45 14.30 16.25 14.14
CA PHE A 45 14.08 17.20 15.22
C PHE A 45 14.06 18.66 14.72
N PRO A 46 13.18 19.52 15.29
CA PRO A 46 12.18 19.22 16.33
C PRO A 46 10.91 18.53 15.77
N ILE A 47 10.35 17.58 16.54
CA ILE A 47 9.16 16.80 16.16
C ILE A 47 7.95 17.72 16.00
N GLN A 48 7.25 17.63 14.86
CA GLN A 48 6.05 18.45 14.59
C GLN A 48 4.72 17.75 14.88
N TYR A 49 4.69 16.42 14.74
CA TYR A 49 3.51 15.59 14.94
C TYR A 49 3.81 14.61 16.08
N PRO A 50 3.65 15.04 17.36
CA PRO A 50 3.99 14.22 18.52
C PRO A 50 3.15 12.95 18.63
N ASP A 51 1.92 12.99 18.14
CA ASP A 51 0.97 11.88 18.03
C ASP A 51 1.47 10.80 17.05
N ILE A 52 1.85 11.19 15.83
CA ILE A 52 2.44 10.28 14.84
C ILE A 52 3.75 9.71 15.38
N TRP A 53 4.58 10.55 15.99
CA TRP A 53 5.84 10.11 16.60
C TRP A 53 5.61 9.12 17.76
N LYS A 54 4.58 9.33 18.57
CA LYS A 54 4.19 8.40 19.63
C LYS A 54 3.79 7.04 19.06
N MET A 55 3.01 7.01 17.98
CA MET A 55 2.65 5.76 17.30
C MET A 55 3.87 5.04 16.73
N TYR A 56 4.80 5.78 16.12
CA TYR A 56 6.08 5.23 15.67
C TYR A 56 6.88 4.63 16.83
N LYS A 57 6.97 5.33 17.97
CA LYS A 57 7.67 4.82 19.16
C LYS A 57 6.99 3.61 19.78
N GLN A 58 5.66 3.55 19.73
CA GLN A 58 4.92 2.36 20.14
C GLN A 58 5.22 1.17 19.22
N ALA A 59 5.23 1.37 17.90
CA ALA A 59 5.62 0.34 16.95
C ALA A 59 7.08 -0.12 17.17
N GLN A 60 8.01 0.81 17.40
CA GLN A 60 9.41 0.50 17.71
C GLN A 60 9.56 -0.29 19.01
N ALA A 61 8.74 0.00 20.04
CA ALA A 61 8.73 -0.73 21.30
C ALA A 61 8.14 -2.15 21.17
N SER A 62 7.34 -2.40 20.13
CA SER A 62 6.75 -3.71 19.82
C SER A 62 7.58 -4.51 18.80
N PHE A 63 8.87 -4.24 18.69
CA PHE A 63 9.76 -4.99 17.80
C PHE A 63 10.00 -6.40 18.36
N TRP A 64 9.84 -7.41 17.50
CA TRP A 64 10.15 -8.81 17.77
C TRP A 64 10.69 -9.47 16.50
N THR A 65 11.50 -10.52 16.64
CA THR A 65 11.97 -11.33 15.51
C THR A 65 11.30 -12.69 15.47
N ALA A 66 11.24 -13.32 14.29
CA ALA A 66 10.58 -14.61 14.11
C ALA A 66 11.18 -15.72 15.00
N GLU A 67 12.48 -15.63 15.30
CA GLU A 67 13.21 -16.56 16.16
C GLU A 67 12.78 -16.49 17.63
N GLU A 68 12.08 -15.41 18.04
CA GLU A 68 11.52 -15.29 19.40
C GLU A 68 10.29 -16.19 19.61
N VAL A 69 9.73 -16.77 18.53
CA VAL A 69 8.58 -17.69 18.59
C VAL A 69 9.06 -19.15 18.57
N ASP A 70 8.87 -19.86 19.69
CA ASP A 70 9.20 -21.29 19.81
C ASP A 70 8.13 -22.19 19.16
N LEU A 71 8.46 -22.77 18.00
CA LEU A 71 7.62 -23.70 17.26
C LEU A 71 7.90 -25.19 17.58
N SER A 72 8.80 -25.49 18.53
CA SER A 72 9.27 -26.87 18.77
C SER A 72 8.16 -27.85 19.18
N LYS A 73 7.11 -27.34 19.83
CA LYS A 73 5.98 -28.15 20.33
C LYS A 73 4.83 -28.25 19.33
N ASP A 74 4.84 -27.44 18.28
CA ASP A 74 3.69 -27.29 17.39
C ASP A 74 3.49 -28.51 16.49
N LEU A 75 4.57 -29.17 16.06
CA LEU A 75 4.50 -30.38 15.22
C LEU A 75 3.73 -31.55 15.90
N PRO A 76 4.02 -31.92 17.17
CA PRO A 76 3.20 -32.89 17.90
C PRO A 76 1.72 -32.52 18.01
N HIS A 77 1.40 -31.24 18.18
CA HIS A 77 0.01 -30.77 18.26
C HIS A 77 -0.67 -30.80 16.90
N TRP A 78 0.03 -30.37 15.86
CA TRP A 78 -0.42 -30.45 14.47
C TRP A 78 -0.82 -31.87 14.11
N ASN A 79 0.00 -32.87 14.46
CA ASN A 79 -0.29 -34.26 14.13
C ASN A 79 -1.58 -34.82 14.79
N LYS A 80 -1.99 -34.27 15.93
CA LYS A 80 -3.21 -34.67 16.65
C LYS A 80 -4.50 -34.06 16.09
N LEU A 81 -4.39 -33.02 15.25
CA LEU A 81 -5.54 -32.36 14.64
C LEU A 81 -6.21 -33.25 13.59
N THR A 82 -7.51 -33.06 13.44
CA THR A 82 -8.33 -33.67 12.39
C THR A 82 -7.96 -33.14 11.01
N SER A 83 -8.38 -33.84 9.96
CA SER A 83 -8.13 -33.40 8.57
C SER A 83 -8.74 -32.04 8.28
N ASP A 84 -9.93 -31.77 8.81
CA ASP A 84 -10.66 -30.53 8.56
C ASP A 84 -10.00 -29.34 9.28
N GLU A 85 -9.53 -29.53 10.51
CA GLU A 85 -8.78 -28.51 11.25
C GLU A 85 -7.46 -28.16 10.55
N LYS A 86 -6.71 -29.17 10.07
CA LYS A 86 -5.48 -28.94 9.31
C LYS A 86 -5.76 -28.20 8.00
N TYR A 87 -6.82 -28.59 7.29
CA TYR A 87 -7.25 -27.94 6.05
C TYR A 87 -7.58 -26.48 6.31
N PHE A 88 -8.37 -26.19 7.35
CA PHE A 88 -8.71 -24.82 7.73
C PHE A 88 -7.47 -23.99 8.09
N ILE A 89 -6.62 -24.47 9.00
CA ILE A 89 -5.44 -23.71 9.47
C ILE A 89 -4.45 -23.48 8.32
N SER A 90 -4.21 -24.48 7.47
CA SER A 90 -3.31 -24.32 6.31
C SER A 90 -3.81 -23.28 5.31
N HIS A 91 -5.13 -23.19 5.07
CA HIS A 91 -5.70 -22.17 4.19
C HIS A 91 -5.57 -20.77 4.80
N VAL A 92 -5.78 -20.64 6.10
CA VAL A 92 -5.59 -19.37 6.82
C VAL A 92 -4.13 -18.91 6.76
N LEU A 93 -3.18 -19.83 6.98
CA LEU A 93 -1.75 -19.52 6.88
C LEU A 93 -1.36 -19.11 5.44
N ALA A 94 -1.88 -19.79 4.43
CA ALA A 94 -1.65 -19.44 3.03
C ALA A 94 -2.22 -18.06 2.67
N PHE A 95 -3.40 -17.72 3.20
CA PHE A 95 -4.00 -16.39 3.04
C PHE A 95 -3.11 -15.30 3.65
N PHE A 96 -2.66 -15.48 4.90
CA PHE A 96 -1.78 -14.48 5.54
C PHE A 96 -0.48 -14.29 4.77
N ALA A 97 0.19 -15.40 4.41
CA ALA A 97 1.44 -15.37 3.65
C ALA A 97 1.35 -14.60 2.32
N ALA A 98 0.19 -14.64 1.64
CA ALA A 98 -0.05 -13.85 0.43
C ALA A 98 -0.44 -12.39 0.76
N SER A 99 -1.28 -12.17 1.77
CA SER A 99 -1.82 -10.85 2.11
C SER A 99 -0.77 -9.87 2.60
N ASP A 100 0.23 -10.33 3.36
CA ASP A 100 1.31 -9.49 3.89
C ASP A 100 2.14 -8.85 2.75
N GLY A 101 2.29 -9.57 1.63
CA GLY A 101 2.94 -9.06 0.43
C GLY A 101 2.19 -7.87 -0.19
N ILE A 102 0.87 -8.00 -0.35
CA ILE A 102 0.01 -6.96 -0.95
C ILE A 102 0.03 -5.67 -0.12
N VAL A 103 0.01 -5.79 1.21
CA VAL A 103 0.09 -4.62 2.11
C VAL A 103 1.43 -3.92 1.98
N ASN A 104 2.53 -4.69 1.89
CA ASN A 104 3.87 -4.13 1.71
C ASN A 104 4.05 -3.42 0.36
N GLU A 105 3.44 -3.93 -0.71
CA GLU A 105 3.42 -3.25 -2.01
C GLU A 105 2.76 -1.87 -1.91
N ASN A 106 1.60 -1.78 -1.23
CA ASN A 106 0.88 -0.52 -1.05
C ASN A 106 1.66 0.50 -0.19
N LEU A 107 2.41 0.02 0.82
CA LEU A 107 3.16 0.90 1.73
C LEU A 107 4.49 1.41 1.14
N GLY A 108 5.02 0.78 0.08
CA GLY A 108 6.14 1.33 -0.66
C GLY A 108 7.29 0.38 -0.98
N ILE A 109 7.06 -0.94 -1.14
CA ILE A 109 8.11 -1.87 -1.59
C ILE A 109 7.95 -2.23 -3.07
N PHE A 110 8.72 -1.52 -3.90
CA PHE A 110 9.64 -2.12 -4.86
C PHE A 110 10.97 -1.43 -4.60
N ILE A 111 11.89 -2.13 -3.92
CA ILE A 111 13.31 -1.74 -3.83
C ILE A 111 14.03 -2.33 -5.04
#